data_AF-A0A941D580-F1
#
_entry.id   AF-A0A941D580-F1
#
_cell.length_a   1.000
_cell.length_b   1.000
_cell.length_c   1.000
_cell.angle_alpha   90.00
_cell.angle_beta   90.00
_cell.angle_gamma   90.00
#
_symmetry.space_group_name_H-M   'P 1'
#
loop_
_entity.id
_entity.type
_entity.pdbx_description
1 polymer ?
#
loop_
_entity_poly.entity_id
_entity_poly.type
_entity_poly.pdbx_seq_one_letter_code
_entity_poly.pdbx_strand_id
1 'polypeptide(L)' 'MPDDHELTDVDLQAEIDLVGALVLAAAHSDGPLTQDAIDELLGVVPAGPSPARGPAGTGSAD' A
#
# COMPACT_ATOMS: atom_id res chain seq x y z
N MET A 1 9.02 10.63 21.08
CA MET A 1 8.47 10.18 19.79
C MET A 1 6.98 9.97 20.01
N PRO A 2 6.10 10.81 19.47
CA PRO A 2 4.67 10.57 19.57
C PRO A 2 4.25 9.73 18.36
N ASP A 3 4.61 8.45 18.36
CA ASP A 3 4.17 7.49 17.34
C ASP A 3 3.04 6.62 17.89
N ASP A 4 2.12 7.24 18.60
CA ASP A 4 0.88 6.60 19.03
C ASP A 4 -0.19 7.69 19.01
N HIS A 5 -0.52 8.11 17.79
CA HIS A 5 -1.77 8.82 17.54
C HIS A 5 -2.85 7.86 18.03
N GLU A 6 -3.37 8.12 19.22
CA GLU A 6 -4.50 7.43 19.83
C GLU A 6 -5.56 7.22 18.73
N LEU A 7 -5.57 6.00 18.18
CA LEU A 7 -6.65 5.55 17.33
C LEU A 7 -7.87 5.61 18.24
N THR A 8 -8.67 6.65 18.07
CA THR A 8 -9.95 6.71 18.77
C THR A 8 -10.69 5.43 18.42
N ASP A 9 -11.47 4.83 19.33
CA ASP A 9 -12.07 3.49 19.12
C ASP A 9 -12.75 3.33 17.74
N VAL A 10 -13.24 4.43 17.15
CA VAL A 10 -13.82 4.49 15.80
C VAL A 10 -12.78 4.39 14.68
N ASP A 11 -11.64 5.08 14.80
CA ASP A 11 -10.54 5.00 13.83
C ASP A 11 -9.82 3.65 13.91
N LEU A 12 -9.66 3.10 15.13
CA LEU A 12 -9.08 1.77 15.36
C LEU A 12 -9.95 0.68 14.71
N GLN A 13 -11.27 0.76 14.87
CA GLN A 13 -12.17 -0.24 14.28
C GLN A 13 -12.09 -0.23 12.75
N ALA A 14 -12.03 0.96 12.14
CA ALA A 14 -11.87 1.09 10.69
C ALA A 14 -10.54 0.46 10.20
N GLU A 15 -9.46 0.62 10.95
CA GLU A 15 -8.17 -0.01 10.64
C GLU A 15 -8.23 -1.54 10.78
N ILE A 16 -8.85 -2.06 11.85
CA ILE A 16 -9.03 -3.50 12.05
C ILE A 16 -9.82 -4.11 10.90
N ASP A 17 -10.92 -3.46 10.48
CA ASP A 17 -11.76 -3.93 9.38
C ASP A 17 -10.97 -3.96 8.06
N LEU A 18 -10.17 -2.91 7.80
CA LEU A 18 -9.31 -2.81 6.63
C LEU A 18 -8.24 -3.91 6.59
N VAL A 19 -7.51 -4.10 7.68
CA VAL A 19 -6.46 -5.14 7.78
C VAL A 19 -7.09 -6.53 7.68
N GLY A 20 -8.24 -6.75 8.33
CA GLY A 20 -8.99 -8.00 8.26
C GLY A 20 -9.39 -8.35 6.82
N ALA A 21 -9.92 -7.37 6.07
CA ALA A 21 -10.25 -7.55 4.66
C ALA A 21 -9.02 -7.94 3.81
N LEU A 22 -7.87 -7.29 4.05
CA LEU A 22 -6.63 -7.57 3.33
C LEU A 22 -6.11 -9.00 3.61
N VAL A 23 -6.12 -9.42 4.88
CA VAL A 23 -5.72 -10.78 5.28
C VAL A 23 -6.63 -11.83 4.66
N LEU A 24 -7.95 -11.60 4.70
CA LEU A 24 -8.91 -12.51 4.08
C LEU A 24 -8.69 -12.63 2.57
N ALA A 25 -8.49 -11.50 1.87
CA ALA A 25 -8.21 -11.51 0.45
C ALA A 25 -6.93 -12.30 0.12
N ALA A 26 -5.86 -12.08 0.89
CA ALA A 26 -4.60 -12.80 0.71
C ALA A 26 -4.74 -14.30 0.97
N ALA A 27 -5.52 -14.70 1.98
CA ALA A 27 -5.75 -16.10 2.32
C ALA A 27 -6.56 -16.87 1.25
N HIS A 28 -7.38 -16.18 0.47
CA HIS A 28 -8.19 -16.77 -0.61
C HIS A 28 -7.54 -16.64 -1.99
N SER A 29 -6.35 -16.04 -2.06
CA SER A 29 -5.58 -15.92 -3.29
C SER A 29 -4.63 -17.09 -3.44
N ASP A 30 -4.50 -17.64 -4.65
CA ASP A 30 -3.56 -18.73 -4.96
C ASP A 30 -2.07 -18.27 -4.95
N GLY A 31 -1.82 -16.99 -4.66
CA GLY A 31 -0.51 -16.37 -4.59
C GLY A 31 -0.57 -14.95 -4.02
N PRO A 32 0.53 -14.19 -4.07
CA PRO A 32 0.55 -12.80 -3.63
C PRO A 32 -0.54 -11.96 -4.32
N LEU A 33 -1.20 -11.07 -3.57
CA LEU A 33 -2.15 -10.11 -4.15
C LEU A 33 -1.43 -9.19 -5.14
N THR A 34 -2.12 -8.84 -6.23
CA THR A 34 -1.64 -7.84 -7.17
C THR A 34 -1.76 -6.44 -6.56
N GLN A 35 -0.94 -5.48 -7.03
CA GLN A 35 -1.02 -4.10 -6.58
C GLN A 35 -2.43 -3.51 -6.82
N ASP A 36 -3.04 -3.79 -7.96
CA ASP A 36 -4.38 -3.31 -8.29
C ASP A 36 -5.43 -3.81 -7.28
N ALA A 37 -5.34 -5.07 -6.85
CA ALA A 37 -6.26 -5.65 -5.87
C ALA A 37 -6.04 -5.06 -4.46
N ILE A 38 -4.79 -4.77 -4.10
CA ILE A 38 -4.46 -4.08 -2.86
C ILE A 38 -5.00 -2.65 -2.89
N ASP A 39 -4.79 -1.93 -3.99
CA ASP A 39 -5.25 -0.54 -4.15
C ASP A 39 -6.78 -0.46 -4.08
N GLU A 40 -7.49 -1.42 -4.69
CA GLU A 40 -8.95 -1.53 -4.57
C GLU A 40 -9.41 -1.75 -3.12
N LEU A 41 -8.76 -2.68 -2.38
CA LEU A 41 -9.07 -2.94 -0.97
C LEU A 41 -8.76 -1.75 -0.06
N LEU A 42 -7.69 -1.01 -0.36
CA LEU A 42 -7.28 0.18 0.37
C LEU A 42 -8.06 1.45 -0.06
N GLY A 43 -8.89 1.36 -1.10
CA GLY A 43 -9.59 2.51 -1.68
C GLY A 43 -8.64 3.55 -2.29
N VAL A 44 -7.42 3.14 -2.66
CA VAL A 44 -6.40 3.99 -3.27
C VAL A 44 -6.73 4.17 -4.74
N VAL A 45 -6.88 5.42 -5.17
CA VAL A 45 -6.97 5.74 -6.60
C VAL A 45 -5.54 5.76 -7.14
N PRO A 46 -5.21 4.95 -8.17
CA PRO A 46 -3.88 4.94 -8.75
C PRO A 46 -3.50 6.37 -9.16
N ALA A 47 -2.43 6.90 -8.57
CA ALA A 47 -1.81 8.10 -9.09
C ALA A 47 -1.36 7.76 -10.50
N GLY A 48 -1.87 8.49 -11.51
CA GLY A 48 -1.54 8.27 -12.91
C GLY A 48 -0.03 8.17 -13.15
N PRO A 49 0.39 7.66 -14.33
CA PRO A 49 1.74 7.15 -14.56
C PRO A 49 2.82 8.06 -13.95
N SER A 50 3.42 7.59 -12.86
CA SER A 50 4.59 8.22 -12.27
C SER A 50 5.67 8.23 -13.35
N PRO A 51 6.25 9.38 -13.73
CA PRO A 51 7.29 9.41 -14.74
C PRO A 51 8.45 8.57 -14.22
N ALA A 52 8.65 7.41 -14.86
CA ALA A 52 9.75 6.51 -14.57
C ALA A 52 11.02 7.35 -14.47
N ARG A 53 11.63 7.37 -13.28
CA ARG A 53 12.98 7.92 -13.11
C ARG A 53 13.87 7.06 -14.01
N GLY A 54 14.18 7.59 -15.19
CA GLY A 54 15.06 6.97 -16.17
C GLY A 54 16.42 6.65 -15.54
N PRO A 55 17.17 5.71 -16.12
CA PRO A 55 18.41 5.23 -15.53
C PRO A 55 19.34 6.42 -15.28
N ALA A 56 19.69 6.63 -14.01
CA ALA A 56 20.69 7.60 -13.62
C ALA A 56 21.94 7.35 -14.46
N GLY A 57 22.36 8.42 -15.14
CA GLY A 57 23.40 8.40 -16.14
C GLY A 57 24.63 7.60 -15.70
N THR A 58 25.10 6.82 -16.66
CA THR A 58 26.40 6.17 -16.72
C THR A 58 27.51 7.04 -16.11
N GLY A 59 28.36 6.42 -15.30
CA GLY A 59 29.62 7.00 -14.88
C GLY A 59 30.42 7.50 -16.07
N SER A 60 31.04 8.67 -15.91
CA SER A 60 32.16 9.09 -16.73
C SER A 60 33.32 9.38 -15.79
N ALA A 61 34.37 8.58 -15.95
CA ALA A 61 35.70 8.89 -15.48
C ALA A 61 36.20 10.17 -16.17
N ASP A 62 36.84 11.05 -15.40
CA ASP A 62 38.16 11.63 -15.72
C ASP A 62 38.80 12.10 -14.40
#